data_AF-A0A8R2BAT5-F1
#
_entry.id   AF-A0A8R2BAT5-F1
#
_cell.length_a   1.000
_cell.length_b   1.000
_cell.length_c   1.000
_cell.angle_alpha   90.00
_cell.angle_beta   90.00
_cell.angle_gamma   90.00
#
_symmetry.space_group_name_H-M   'P 1'
#
loop_
_entity.id
_entity.type
_entity.pdbx_description
1 polymer ?
#
loop_
_entity_poly.entity_id
_entity_poly.type
_entity_poly.pdbx_seq_one_letter_code
_entity_poly.pdbx_strand_id
1 'polypeptide(L)'
;SKYLQSANIDFFQAVIFIDRALEQIITLRSRDNKNSVFSQIEQQAKSLAYKWNIEPCLEVKRKITAKRIVGETCSNDSLLEPLDKFRSETFFVIVDALWSKFKSDFKESKAIVKEMSIFQIDKMSSVKSKTIALPSDSFKAICNWLPEIDMTQLKEEYQQLCQNLESIISGSKFPTTFHSNDNNYEDNISSSDTHSETENESVQTPQSICELFKLLSALDLRYTFPNVFLALKALCTLPIGSASAERKFSKMKLIKTRLRSTTNDSRLEYMMLLTCEGLIEIDFDKAIDRMGTISSVYKKQLMPS
;
A
#
# COMPACT_ATOMS: atom_id res chain seq x y z
N SER A 1 4.59 -9.43 6.24
CA SER A 1 3.13 -9.48 6.43
C SER A 1 2.54 -10.26 5.27
N LYS A 2 2.06 -11.50 5.50
CA LYS A 2 1.42 -12.31 4.43
C LYS A 2 0.06 -11.73 4.02
N TYR A 3 -0.58 -11.00 4.93
CA TYR A 3 -1.89 -10.39 4.73
C TYR A 3 -1.87 -9.27 3.68
N LEU A 4 -0.88 -8.36 3.72
CA LEU A 4 -0.76 -7.29 2.71
C LEU A 4 -0.31 -7.78 1.32
N GLN A 5 -0.13 -9.11 1.19
CA GLN A 5 0.25 -9.79 -0.03
C GLN A 5 -0.90 -10.71 -0.54
N SER A 6 -2.04 -10.78 0.15
CA SER A 6 -3.20 -11.54 -0.31
C SER A 6 -3.88 -10.87 -1.49
N ALA A 7 -4.49 -11.67 -2.37
CA ALA A 7 -5.15 -11.19 -3.58
C ALA A 7 -6.34 -10.25 -3.29
N ASN A 8 -7.03 -10.48 -2.17
CA ASN A 8 -8.12 -9.64 -1.68
C ASN A 8 -7.65 -8.91 -0.43
N ILE A 9 -7.42 -7.59 -0.56
CA ILE A 9 -7.05 -6.73 0.57
C ILE A 9 -8.32 -6.04 1.08
N ASP A 10 -8.65 -6.24 2.36
CA ASP A 10 -9.71 -5.50 3.02
C ASP A 10 -9.17 -4.14 3.48
N PHE A 11 -9.66 -3.06 2.86
CA PHE A 11 -9.28 -1.68 3.19
C PHE A 11 -9.56 -1.33 4.66
N PHE A 12 -10.62 -1.89 5.24
CA PHE A 12 -10.92 -1.71 6.65
C PHE A 12 -9.87 -2.38 7.53
N GLN A 13 -9.43 -3.59 7.20
CA GLN A 13 -8.32 -4.25 7.90
C GLN A 13 -7.01 -3.49 7.73
N ALA A 14 -6.73 -2.93 6.56
CA ALA A 14 -5.55 -2.09 6.34
C ALA A 14 -5.54 -0.87 7.30
N VAL A 15 -6.68 -0.23 7.50
CA VAL A 15 -6.83 0.86 8.48
C VAL A 15 -6.57 0.36 9.92
N ILE A 16 -7.09 -0.82 10.26
CA ILE A 16 -6.83 -1.43 11.57
C ILE A 16 -5.33 -1.74 11.75
N PHE A 17 -4.62 -2.18 10.71
CA PHE A 17 -3.18 -2.42 10.80
C PHE A 17 -2.39 -1.13 11.08
N ILE A 18 -2.79 -0.01 10.46
CA ILE A 18 -2.19 1.31 10.73
C ILE A 18 -2.44 1.70 12.19
N ASP A 19 -3.65 1.49 12.71
CA ASP A 19 -4.00 1.81 14.09
C ASP A 19 -3.25 0.94 15.10
N ARG A 20 -3.17 -0.37 14.85
CA ARG A 20 -2.36 -1.29 15.67
C ARG A 20 -0.88 -0.91 15.65
N ALA A 21 -0.35 -0.47 14.51
CA ALA A 21 1.04 -0.02 14.43
C ALA A 21 1.27 1.25 15.26
N LEU A 22 0.35 2.22 15.20
CA LEU A 22 0.39 3.42 16.06
C LEU A 22 0.30 3.08 17.54
N GLU A 23 -0.60 2.16 17.92
CA GLU A 23 -0.70 1.65 19.29
C GLU A 23 0.60 0.97 19.73
N GLN A 24 1.19 0.13 18.89
CA GLN A 24 2.49 -0.50 19.16
C GLN A 24 3.57 0.55 19.42
N ILE A 25 3.66 1.60 18.59
CA ILE A 25 4.62 2.69 18.80
C ILE A 25 4.36 3.41 20.13
N ILE A 26 3.10 3.63 20.51
CA ILE A 26 2.76 4.23 21.81
C ILE A 26 3.15 3.30 22.96
N THR A 27 2.95 1.98 22.85
CA THR A 27 3.39 1.04 23.88
C THR A 27 4.90 1.05 24.10
N LEU A 28 5.70 1.36 23.08
CA LEU A 28 7.16 1.58 23.23
C LEU A 28 7.48 2.75 24.15
N ARG A 29 6.59 3.75 24.25
CA ARG A 29 6.74 4.93 25.11
C ARG A 29 6.41 4.65 26.58
N SER A 30 5.84 3.49 26.92
CA SER A 30 5.36 3.25 28.29
C SER A 30 6.47 3.49 29.33
N ARG A 31 6.15 4.34 30.33
CA ARG A 31 7.06 4.75 31.40
C ARG A 31 7.26 3.68 32.47
N ASP A 32 6.54 2.56 32.38
CA ASP A 32 6.69 1.48 33.34
C ASP A 32 8.14 1.02 33.34
N ASN A 33 8.75 1.20 34.51
CA ASN A 33 10.19 1.27 34.66
C ASN A 33 10.85 -0.11 34.75
N LYS A 34 10.06 -1.19 34.64
CA LYS A 34 10.54 -2.57 34.76
C LYS A 34 9.77 -3.50 33.81
N ASN A 35 10.42 -3.82 32.70
CA ASN A 35 10.35 -5.09 31.99
C ASN A 35 9.08 -5.45 31.21
N SER A 36 9.09 -5.08 29.92
CA SER A 36 9.21 -6.12 28.88
C SER A 36 9.75 -5.52 27.59
N VAL A 37 9.13 -4.47 27.05
CA VAL A 37 9.35 -4.07 25.65
C VAL A 37 10.70 -3.40 25.40
N PHE A 38 11.10 -2.40 26.20
CA PHE A 38 12.41 -1.76 26.04
C PHE A 38 13.56 -2.76 26.29
N SER A 39 13.44 -3.57 27.34
CA SER A 39 14.45 -4.60 27.65
C SER A 39 14.52 -5.68 26.56
N GLN A 40 13.39 -6.07 25.95
CA GLN A 40 13.37 -6.97 24.79
C GLN A 40 14.08 -6.35 23.58
N ILE A 41 13.81 -5.08 23.27
CA ILE A 41 14.47 -4.37 22.17
C ILE A 41 15.96 -4.25 22.43
N GLU A 42 16.35 -3.93 23.67
CA GLU A 42 17.74 -3.87 24.08
C GLU A 42 18.43 -5.23 23.93
N GLN A 43 17.80 -6.32 24.39
CA GLN A 43 18.31 -7.68 24.23
C GLN A 43 18.43 -8.08 22.75
N GLN A 44 17.44 -7.74 21.93
CA GLN A 44 17.48 -7.96 20.48
C GLN A 44 18.63 -7.17 19.84
N ALA A 45 18.78 -5.90 20.17
CA ALA A 45 19.86 -5.05 19.68
C ALA A 45 21.24 -5.61 20.08
N LYS A 46 21.40 -6.04 21.34
CA LYS A 46 22.62 -6.71 21.82
C LYS A 46 22.89 -8.00 21.06
N SER A 47 21.89 -8.86 20.86
CA SER A 47 22.04 -10.11 20.11
C SER A 47 22.48 -9.88 18.66
N LEU A 48 21.98 -8.81 18.04
CA LEU A 48 22.30 -8.43 16.67
C LEU A 48 23.69 -7.82 16.57
N ALA A 49 24.10 -7.02 17.56
CA ALA A 49 25.48 -6.52 17.66
C ALA A 49 26.48 -7.68 17.79
N TYR A 50 26.21 -8.66 18.66
CA TYR A 50 27.05 -9.84 18.78
C TYR A 50 27.10 -10.67 17.49
N LYS A 51 25.96 -10.82 16.79
CA LYS A 51 25.92 -11.46 15.46
C LYS A 51 26.82 -10.76 14.43
N TRP A 52 27.05 -9.47 14.60
CA TRP A 52 27.93 -8.66 13.76
C TRP A 52 29.34 -8.47 14.32
N ASN A 53 29.72 -9.20 15.38
CA ASN A 53 30.99 -9.06 16.10
C ASN A 53 31.24 -7.63 16.63
N ILE A 54 30.19 -6.93 17.03
CA ILE A 54 30.23 -5.61 17.66
C ILE A 54 29.94 -5.78 19.15
N GLU A 55 30.81 -5.26 20.01
CA GLU A 55 30.59 -5.25 21.46
C GLU A 55 29.60 -4.14 21.85
N PRO A 56 28.43 -4.47 22.44
CA PRO A 56 27.44 -3.48 22.80
C PRO A 56 27.78 -2.84 24.16
N CYS A 57 28.51 -1.72 24.13
CA CYS A 57 28.82 -0.92 25.32
C CYS A 57 28.17 0.48 25.26
N LEU A 58 27.72 0.99 26.41
CA LEU A 58 27.25 2.37 26.54
C LEU A 58 28.37 3.24 27.11
N GLU A 59 28.64 4.39 26.49
CA GLU A 59 29.69 5.30 26.95
C GLU A 59 29.36 5.88 28.34
N VAL A 60 30.19 5.53 29.33
CA VAL A 60 30.10 6.10 30.67
C VAL A 60 30.97 7.35 30.73
N LYS A 61 30.35 8.54 30.68
CA LYS A 61 31.08 9.80 30.88
C LYS A 61 31.60 9.88 32.33
N ARG A 62 32.90 10.12 32.50
CA ARG A 62 33.53 10.31 33.81
C ARG A 62 32.89 11.51 34.52
N LYS A 63 32.46 11.32 35.78
CA LYS A 63 32.00 12.42 36.64
C LYS A 63 33.22 13.22 37.11
N ILE A 64 33.22 14.54 36.86
CA ILE A 64 34.21 15.47 37.40
C ILE A 64 33.64 16.02 38.71
N THR A 65 34.32 15.77 39.84
CA THR A 65 33.93 16.30 41.15
C THR A 65 34.78 17.52 41.49
N ALA A 66 34.17 18.71 41.56
CA ALA A 66 34.78 19.91 42.11
C ALA A 66 34.38 20.09 43.59
N LYS A 67 35.19 20.80 44.40
CA LYS A 67 34.86 21.14 45.80
C LYS A 67 33.56 21.97 45.82
N ARG A 68 32.60 21.56 46.64
CA ARG A 68 31.27 22.19 46.77
C ARG A 68 31.24 23.21 47.92
N ILE A 69 30.51 24.30 47.75
CA ILE A 69 30.17 25.25 48.83
C ILE A 69 28.77 24.91 49.35
N VAL A 70 28.56 25.05 50.67
CA VAL A 70 27.26 24.77 51.31
C VAL A 70 26.20 25.70 50.75
N GLY A 71 25.13 25.15 50.17
CA GLY A 71 23.99 25.89 49.62
C GLY A 71 23.83 25.85 48.10
N GLU A 72 24.78 25.29 47.34
CA GLU A 72 24.64 25.14 45.89
C GLU A 72 23.84 23.89 45.51
N THR A 73 22.81 24.05 44.66
CA THR A 73 22.13 22.95 43.96
C THR A 73 22.80 22.72 42.59
N CYS A 74 23.30 21.50 42.35
CA CYS A 74 24.02 21.17 41.12
C CYS A 74 23.05 20.72 40.00
N SER A 75 23.13 21.32 38.81
CA SER A 75 22.39 20.86 37.63
C SER A 75 22.92 19.54 37.03
N ASN A 76 24.14 19.13 37.40
CA ASN A 76 24.84 17.97 36.85
C ASN A 76 24.76 16.71 37.72
N ASP A 77 24.04 16.73 38.85
CA ASP A 77 23.77 15.55 39.69
C ASP A 77 22.65 14.67 39.07
N SER A 78 22.68 14.44 37.75
CA SER A 78 21.79 13.44 37.14
C SER A 78 22.24 12.06 37.61
N LEU A 79 21.49 11.49 38.56
CA LEU A 79 21.69 10.16 39.13
C LEU A 79 21.26 9.02 38.18
N LEU A 80 20.94 9.32 36.92
CA LEU A 80 20.42 8.34 35.97
C LEU A 80 21.55 7.42 35.47
N GLU A 81 21.30 6.11 35.47
CA GLU A 81 22.18 5.15 34.83
C GLU A 81 22.36 5.51 33.34
N PRO A 82 23.51 5.21 32.70
CA PRO A 82 23.74 5.49 31.28
C PRO A 82 22.60 5.00 30.37
N LEU A 83 21.97 3.89 30.76
CA LEU A 83 20.84 3.28 30.07
C LEU A 83 19.55 4.09 30.22
N ASP A 84 19.25 4.63 31.40
CA ASP A 84 18.10 5.52 31.63
C ASP A 84 18.27 6.85 30.91
N LYS A 85 19.51 7.35 30.83
CA LYS A 85 19.85 8.52 30.04
C LYS A 85 19.63 8.28 28.54
N PHE A 86 20.11 7.16 28.01
CA PHE A 86 19.84 6.76 26.62
C PHE A 86 18.33 6.60 26.36
N ARG A 87 17.61 5.98 27.29
CA ARG A 87 16.16 5.76 27.18
C ARG A 87 15.40 7.09 27.08
N SER A 88 15.73 8.06 27.93
CA SER A 88 15.04 9.35 27.98
C SER A 88 15.46 10.33 26.88
N GLU A 89 16.76 10.47 26.61
CA GLU A 89 17.29 11.49 25.70
C GLU A 89 17.32 11.04 24.23
N THR A 90 17.39 9.74 23.97
CA THR A 90 17.52 9.21 22.60
C THR A 90 16.31 8.36 22.21
N PHE A 91 16.03 7.30 22.96
CA PHE A 91 14.99 6.34 22.57
C PHE A 91 13.60 6.98 22.50
N PHE A 92 13.16 7.69 23.54
CA PHE A 92 11.84 8.35 23.51
C PHE A 92 11.76 9.47 22.47
N VAL A 93 12.86 10.19 22.21
CA VAL A 93 12.90 11.21 21.15
C VAL A 93 12.70 10.57 19.77
N ILE A 94 13.33 9.42 19.52
CA ILE A 94 13.14 8.66 18.28
C ILE A 94 11.71 8.12 18.17
N VAL A 95 11.18 7.53 19.24
CA VAL A 95 9.80 6.99 19.28
C VAL A 95 8.78 8.11 19.03
N ASP A 96 8.95 9.28 19.66
CA ASP A 96 8.06 10.43 19.47
C ASP A 96 8.15 10.99 18.04
N ALA A 97 9.37 11.10 17.49
CA ALA A 97 9.56 11.52 16.10
C ALA A 97 8.93 10.52 15.11
N LEU A 98 9.10 9.22 15.35
CA LEU A 98 8.53 8.17 14.53
C LEU A 98 7.00 8.15 14.62
N TRP A 99 6.45 8.27 15.83
CA TRP A 99 5.01 8.36 16.05
C TRP A 99 4.42 9.58 15.35
N SER A 100 5.05 10.75 15.51
CA SER A 100 4.58 11.98 14.92
C SER A 100 4.56 11.90 13.40
N LYS A 101 5.64 11.38 12.78
CA LYS A 101 5.72 11.16 11.34
C LYS A 101 4.70 10.14 10.86
N PHE A 102 4.64 8.98 11.48
CA PHE A 102 3.70 7.94 11.08
C PHE A 102 2.24 8.43 11.18
N LYS A 103 1.91 9.16 12.25
CA LYS A 103 0.58 9.76 12.41
C LYS A 103 0.29 10.84 11.36
N SER A 104 1.26 11.69 11.00
CA SER A 104 1.06 12.71 9.97
C SER A 104 0.90 12.10 8.58
N ASP A 105 1.77 11.14 8.24
CA ASP A 105 1.86 10.56 6.90
C ASP A 105 0.59 9.77 6.53
N PHE A 106 -0.06 9.15 7.52
CA PHE A 106 -1.28 8.37 7.31
C PHE A 106 -2.58 9.11 7.63
N LYS A 107 -2.54 10.37 8.08
CA LYS A 107 -3.76 11.08 8.51
C LYS A 107 -4.79 11.24 7.39
N GLU A 108 -4.33 11.72 6.24
CA GLU A 108 -5.18 12.02 5.08
C GLU A 108 -5.60 10.72 4.35
N SER A 109 -4.63 9.85 4.08
CA SER A 109 -4.87 8.56 3.43
C SER A 109 -5.81 7.66 4.24
N LYS A 110 -5.73 7.68 5.58
CA LYS A 110 -6.64 6.91 6.44
C LYS A 110 -8.10 7.34 6.28
N ALA A 111 -8.37 8.64 6.15
CA ALA A 111 -9.74 9.14 5.94
C ALA A 111 -10.30 8.63 4.61
N ILE A 112 -9.52 8.73 3.54
CA ILE A 112 -9.88 8.25 2.20
C ILE A 112 -10.12 6.74 2.22
N VAL A 113 -9.17 5.96 2.75
CA VAL A 113 -9.28 4.49 2.79
C VAL A 113 -10.48 4.02 3.64
N LYS A 114 -10.78 4.72 4.73
CA LYS A 114 -11.96 4.44 5.56
C LYS A 114 -13.25 4.65 4.78
N GLU A 115 -13.39 5.75 4.06
CA GLU A 115 -14.55 6.00 3.18
C GLU A 115 -14.58 5.00 2.02
N MET A 116 -13.42 4.63 1.46
CA MET A 116 -13.33 3.63 0.39
C MET A 116 -13.78 2.23 0.83
N SER A 117 -13.69 1.91 2.13
CA SER A 117 -14.26 0.66 2.67
C SER A 117 -15.78 0.56 2.51
N ILE A 118 -16.48 1.68 2.27
CA ILE A 118 -17.92 1.69 2.00
C ILE A 118 -18.22 0.96 0.69
N PHE A 119 -17.31 1.00 -0.29
CA PHE A 119 -17.48 0.33 -1.58
C PHE A 119 -17.28 -1.20 -1.53
N GLN A 120 -17.07 -1.78 -0.34
CA GLN A 120 -17.04 -3.23 -0.16
C GLN A 120 -18.43 -3.83 -0.30
N ILE A 121 -18.50 -4.97 -0.98
CA ILE A 121 -19.75 -5.65 -1.37
C ILE A 121 -20.54 -6.10 -0.12
N ASP A 122 -19.84 -6.53 0.94
CA ASP A 122 -20.44 -6.88 2.23
C ASP A 122 -21.15 -5.68 2.89
N LYS A 123 -20.56 -4.48 2.78
CA LYS A 123 -21.15 -3.25 3.32
C LYS A 123 -22.29 -2.74 2.45
N MET A 124 -22.19 -2.84 1.13
CA MET A 124 -23.30 -2.51 0.21
C MET A 124 -24.55 -3.36 0.49
N SER A 125 -24.35 -4.67 0.74
CA SER A 125 -25.43 -5.60 1.10
C SER A 125 -26.10 -5.22 2.44
N SER A 126 -25.33 -4.68 3.39
CA SER A 126 -25.83 -4.19 4.68
C SER A 126 -26.58 -2.84 4.60
N VAL A 127 -26.29 -2.02 3.57
CA VAL A 127 -27.03 -0.77 3.31
C VAL A 127 -28.43 -1.06 2.74
N LYS A 128 -28.57 -2.15 1.98
CA LYS A 128 -29.86 -2.57 1.40
C LYS A 128 -30.91 -2.89 2.46
N SER A 129 -30.54 -3.46 3.61
CA SER A 129 -31.47 -3.82 4.69
C SER A 129 -31.95 -2.64 5.55
N LYS A 130 -31.63 -1.38 5.18
CA LYS A 130 -31.91 -0.15 5.94
C LYS A 130 -31.35 -0.14 7.38
N THR A 131 -30.44 -1.04 7.72
CA THR A 131 -29.91 -1.20 9.08
C THR A 131 -28.85 -0.14 9.43
N ILE A 132 -28.22 0.48 8.43
CA ILE A 132 -27.19 1.53 8.61
C ILE A 132 -27.58 2.75 7.76
N ALA A 133 -27.94 3.86 8.42
CA ALA A 133 -28.09 5.14 7.74
C ALA A 133 -26.71 5.67 7.36
N LEU A 134 -26.49 5.96 6.07
CA LEU A 134 -25.24 6.56 5.62
C LEU A 134 -25.09 7.95 6.28
N PRO A 135 -24.01 8.21 7.05
CA PRO A 135 -23.79 9.51 7.67
C PRO A 135 -23.87 10.64 6.63
N SER A 136 -24.38 11.81 7.02
CA SER A 136 -24.48 12.98 6.14
C SER A 136 -23.15 13.35 5.49
N ASP A 137 -22.05 13.13 6.21
CA ASP A 137 -20.69 13.52 5.83
C ASP A 137 -19.93 12.43 5.06
N SER A 138 -20.63 11.37 4.62
CA SER A 138 -20.02 10.30 3.84
C SER A 138 -19.49 10.83 2.51
N PHE A 139 -18.35 10.30 2.07
CA PHE A 139 -17.65 10.66 0.83
C PHE A 139 -16.95 12.03 0.81
N LYS A 140 -16.90 12.76 1.94
CA LYS A 140 -16.23 14.06 2.00
C LYS A 140 -14.72 13.96 1.73
N ALA A 141 -14.05 12.96 2.29
CA ALA A 141 -12.62 12.75 2.03
C ALA A 141 -12.38 12.34 0.57
N ILE A 142 -13.29 11.55 -0.01
CA ILE A 142 -13.22 11.14 -1.43
C ILE A 142 -13.42 12.33 -2.37
N CYS A 143 -14.39 13.20 -2.12
CA CYS A 143 -14.63 14.39 -2.94
C CYS A 143 -13.47 15.41 -2.82
N ASN A 144 -12.86 15.52 -1.65
CA ASN A 144 -11.64 16.32 -1.48
C ASN A 144 -10.46 15.74 -2.27
N TRP A 145 -10.37 14.42 -2.37
CA TRP A 145 -9.31 13.73 -3.11
C TRP A 145 -9.54 13.75 -4.64
N LEU A 146 -10.79 13.62 -5.06
CA LEU A 146 -11.24 13.62 -6.45
C LEU A 146 -12.21 14.78 -6.66
N PRO A 147 -11.69 15.99 -6.99
CA PRO A 147 -12.53 17.19 -7.15
C PRO A 147 -13.48 17.11 -8.38
N GLU A 148 -13.29 16.10 -9.23
CA GLU A 148 -14.18 15.79 -10.36
C GLU A 148 -15.53 15.21 -9.92
N ILE A 149 -15.63 14.73 -8.68
CA ILE A 149 -16.83 14.03 -8.16
C ILE A 149 -17.67 14.97 -7.30
N ASP A 150 -18.96 15.04 -7.60
CA ASP A 150 -19.93 15.72 -6.74
C ASP A 150 -20.45 14.79 -5.62
N MET A 151 -20.49 15.32 -4.39
CA MET A 151 -20.88 14.55 -3.20
C MET A 151 -22.34 14.13 -3.23
N THR A 152 -23.23 15.00 -3.72
CA THR A 152 -24.67 14.69 -3.77
C THR A 152 -24.99 13.62 -4.80
N GLN A 153 -24.44 13.76 -6.01
CA GLN A 153 -24.59 12.77 -7.07
C GLN A 153 -23.97 11.42 -6.69
N LEU A 154 -22.76 11.40 -6.12
CA LEU A 154 -22.12 10.17 -5.68
C LEU A 154 -22.97 9.41 -4.65
N LYS A 155 -23.61 10.12 -3.72
CA LYS A 155 -24.47 9.51 -2.70
C LYS A 155 -25.72 8.88 -3.31
N GLU A 156 -26.36 9.56 -4.25
CA GLU A 156 -27.55 9.07 -4.95
C GLU A 156 -27.21 7.85 -5.81
N GLU A 157 -26.15 7.93 -6.63
CA GLU A 157 -25.67 6.83 -7.45
C GLU A 157 -25.28 5.61 -6.61
N TYR A 158 -24.57 5.83 -5.49
CA TYR A 158 -24.20 4.74 -4.57
C TYR A 158 -25.43 4.06 -3.96
N GLN A 159 -26.44 4.83 -3.56
CA GLN A 159 -27.70 4.27 -3.04
C GLN A 159 -28.44 3.46 -4.09
N GLN A 160 -28.50 3.95 -5.33
CA GLN A 160 -29.10 3.24 -6.46
C GLN A 160 -28.34 1.96 -6.80
N LEU A 161 -27.01 2.00 -6.76
CA LEU A 161 -26.17 0.81 -6.94
C LEU A 161 -26.46 -0.23 -5.85
N CYS A 162 -26.52 0.17 -4.57
CA CYS A 162 -26.83 -0.74 -3.47
C CYS A 162 -28.21 -1.41 -3.61
N GLN A 163 -29.21 -0.67 -4.08
CA GLN A 163 -30.56 -1.21 -4.29
C GLN A 163 -30.59 -2.22 -5.45
N ASN A 164 -29.83 -1.95 -6.51
CA ASN A 164 -29.82 -2.77 -7.73
C ASN A 164 -28.73 -3.85 -7.76
N LEU A 165 -27.86 -3.92 -6.75
CA LEU A 165 -26.68 -4.80 -6.72
C LEU A 165 -27.05 -6.28 -6.93
N GLU A 166 -28.11 -6.78 -6.28
CA GLU A 166 -28.54 -8.18 -6.44
C GLU A 166 -29.08 -8.48 -7.85
N SER A 167 -29.76 -7.51 -8.47
CA SER A 167 -30.23 -7.64 -9.85
C SER A 167 -29.06 -7.64 -10.83
N ILE A 168 -28.03 -6.83 -10.56
CA ILE A 168 -26.79 -6.77 -11.34
C ILE A 168 -25.99 -8.08 -11.21
N ILE A 169 -25.85 -8.62 -10.00
CA ILE A 169 -25.19 -9.91 -9.73
C ILE A 169 -25.99 -11.09 -10.31
N SER A 170 -27.32 -11.01 -10.33
CA SER A 170 -28.17 -12.07 -10.87
C SER A 170 -28.32 -11.99 -12.39
N GLY A 171 -28.32 -10.79 -12.97
CA GLY A 171 -28.42 -10.54 -14.41
C GLY A 171 -27.18 -10.96 -15.20
N SER A 172 -26.03 -11.13 -14.54
CA SER A 172 -24.85 -11.78 -15.15
C SER A 172 -25.00 -13.30 -15.29
N LYS A 173 -26.11 -13.89 -14.83
CA LYS A 173 -26.46 -15.31 -14.97
C LYS A 173 -27.57 -15.54 -16.00
N PHE A 174 -27.52 -14.87 -17.15
CA PHE A 174 -28.45 -15.21 -18.24
C PHE A 174 -28.12 -16.64 -18.71
N PRO A 175 -29.08 -17.59 -18.75
CA PRO A 175 -28.84 -18.92 -19.28
C PRO A 175 -28.42 -18.81 -20.75
N THR A 176 -27.24 -19.31 -21.10
CA THR A 176 -26.74 -19.31 -22.48
C THR A 176 -27.43 -20.33 -23.38
N THR A 177 -28.35 -21.13 -22.86
CA THR A 177 -29.16 -22.09 -23.61
C THR A 177 -30.61 -21.66 -23.64
N PHE A 178 -30.98 -20.86 -24.65
CA PHE A 178 -32.37 -20.49 -24.95
C PHE A 178 -33.16 -21.61 -25.64
N HIS A 179 -32.48 -22.72 -26.00
CA HIS A 179 -33.12 -23.87 -26.63
C HIS A 179 -32.79 -25.12 -25.82
N SER A 180 -33.77 -25.62 -25.06
CA SER A 180 -33.89 -27.05 -24.84
C SER A 180 -34.12 -27.65 -26.22
N ASN A 181 -33.08 -28.22 -26.84
CA ASN A 181 -33.21 -28.93 -28.10
C ASN A 181 -33.90 -30.27 -27.80
N ASP A 182 -35.20 -30.19 -27.55
CA ASP A 182 -36.09 -31.34 -27.45
C ASP A 182 -36.44 -31.73 -28.89
N ASN A 183 -35.48 -32.39 -29.56
CA ASN A 183 -35.72 -33.09 -30.82
C ASN A 183 -34.74 -34.25 -30.94
N ASN A 184 -35.27 -35.45 -30.76
CA ASN A 184 -34.72 -36.71 -31.25
C ASN A 184 -34.43 -36.62 -32.76
N TYR A 185 -33.20 -36.33 -33.14
CA TYR A 185 -32.64 -36.75 -34.43
C TYR A 185 -31.17 -37.08 -34.21
N GLU A 186 -30.84 -38.35 -34.33
CA GLU A 186 -29.46 -38.80 -34.55
C GLU A 186 -28.98 -38.18 -35.87
N ASP A 187 -27.93 -37.38 -35.82
CA ASP A 187 -27.04 -37.25 -36.97
C ASP A 187 -25.59 -37.12 -36.49
N ASN A 188 -24.84 -38.18 -36.80
CA ASN A 188 -23.41 -38.32 -36.60
C ASN A 188 -22.65 -37.38 -37.55
N ILE A 189 -22.11 -36.27 -37.05
CA ILE A 189 -20.92 -35.65 -37.64
C ILE A 189 -19.93 -35.29 -36.54
N SER A 190 -18.86 -36.07 -36.49
CA SER A 190 -17.63 -35.83 -35.75
C SER A 190 -16.82 -34.73 -36.44
N SER A 191 -16.47 -33.69 -35.69
CA SER A 191 -15.22 -32.94 -35.89
C SER A 191 -14.73 -32.41 -34.54
N SER A 192 -13.81 -33.18 -33.96
CA SER A 192 -12.77 -32.84 -32.98
C SER A 192 -12.07 -31.50 -33.27
N ASP A 193 -11.50 -30.73 -32.33
CA ASP A 193 -11.34 -30.83 -30.87
C ASP A 193 -11.23 -29.40 -30.31
N THR A 194 -12.05 -29.11 -29.30
CA THR A 194 -11.97 -27.92 -28.45
C THR A 194 -11.48 -28.38 -27.08
N HIS A 195 -10.26 -28.01 -26.67
CA HIS A 195 -9.87 -28.12 -25.26
C HIS A 195 -10.26 -26.83 -24.54
N SER A 196 -11.54 -26.71 -24.21
CA SER A 196 -11.99 -25.90 -23.08
C SER A 196 -12.15 -26.84 -21.89
N GLU A 197 -11.14 -26.87 -21.02
CA GLU A 197 -11.26 -27.48 -19.71
C GLU A 197 -12.26 -26.64 -18.90
N THR A 198 -13.50 -27.13 -18.89
CA THR A 198 -14.50 -26.77 -17.89
C THR A 198 -14.05 -27.34 -16.55
N GLU A 199 -13.40 -26.50 -15.74
CA GLU A 199 -13.35 -26.73 -14.30
C GLU A 199 -14.62 -26.15 -13.66
N ASN A 200 -15.31 -27.02 -12.94
CA ASN A 200 -16.46 -26.72 -12.11
C ASN A 200 -16.06 -25.73 -11.00
N GLU A 201 -16.31 -24.44 -11.19
CA GLU A 201 -16.27 -23.49 -10.08
C GLU A 201 -17.68 -23.24 -9.53
N SER A 202 -17.90 -23.79 -8.33
CA SER A 202 -18.95 -23.38 -7.43
C SER A 202 -19.01 -21.85 -7.32
N VAL A 203 -20.16 -21.29 -7.69
CA VAL A 203 -20.65 -19.92 -7.50
C VAL A 203 -19.88 -19.12 -6.42
N GLN A 204 -19.07 -18.15 -6.84
CA GLN A 204 -18.51 -17.12 -5.96
C GLN A 204 -19.18 -15.78 -6.26
N THR A 205 -19.88 -15.22 -5.28
CA THR A 205 -20.25 -13.79 -5.23
C THR A 205 -18.99 -12.96 -5.42
N PRO A 206 -19.01 -11.80 -6.11
CA PRO A 206 -17.81 -10.98 -6.18
C PRO A 206 -17.35 -10.66 -4.75
N GLN A 207 -16.14 -11.12 -4.38
CA GLN A 207 -15.55 -10.91 -3.06
C GLN A 207 -14.61 -9.71 -3.07
N SER A 208 -14.24 -9.23 -4.27
CA SER A 208 -13.26 -8.18 -4.45
C SER A 208 -13.84 -6.94 -5.14
N ILE A 209 -13.39 -5.76 -4.71
CA ILE A 209 -13.72 -4.48 -5.36
C ILE A 209 -13.32 -4.47 -6.84
N CYS A 210 -12.22 -5.14 -7.19
CA CYS A 210 -11.79 -5.30 -8.58
C CYS A 210 -12.76 -6.13 -9.41
N GLU A 211 -13.44 -7.12 -8.81
CA GLU A 211 -14.45 -7.93 -9.50
C GLU A 211 -15.73 -7.12 -9.71
N LEU A 212 -16.13 -6.32 -8.72
CA LEU A 212 -17.23 -5.36 -8.90
C LEU A 212 -16.94 -4.36 -10.02
N PHE A 213 -15.72 -3.82 -10.07
CA PHE A 213 -15.31 -2.92 -11.15
C PHE A 213 -15.34 -3.59 -12.53
N LYS A 214 -14.87 -4.85 -12.63
CA LYS A 214 -14.95 -5.64 -13.87
C LYS A 214 -16.40 -5.90 -14.27
N LEU A 215 -17.28 -6.23 -13.32
CA LEU A 215 -18.70 -6.47 -13.57
C LEU A 215 -19.40 -5.21 -14.09
N LEU A 216 -19.17 -4.06 -13.45
CA LEU A 216 -19.71 -2.77 -13.89
C LEU A 216 -19.20 -2.38 -15.28
N SER A 217 -17.95 -2.71 -15.59
CA SER A 217 -17.38 -2.51 -16.92
C SER A 217 -17.94 -3.46 -17.97
N ALA A 218 -18.28 -4.70 -17.61
CA ALA A 218 -18.85 -5.67 -18.55
C ALA A 218 -20.31 -5.34 -18.92
N LEU A 219 -21.02 -4.66 -18.03
CA LEU A 219 -22.41 -4.24 -18.21
C LEU A 219 -22.55 -2.79 -18.73
N ASP A 220 -21.45 -2.15 -19.12
CA ASP A 220 -21.39 -0.75 -19.59
C ASP A 220 -22.13 0.26 -18.68
N LEU A 221 -22.16 0.00 -17.37
CA LEU A 221 -22.81 0.85 -16.35
C LEU A 221 -22.05 2.14 -16.05
N ARG A 222 -21.03 2.45 -16.85
CA ARG A 222 -20.22 3.67 -16.77
C ARG A 222 -21.05 4.93 -16.98
N TYR A 223 -22.06 4.84 -17.85
CA TYR A 223 -22.96 5.96 -18.15
C TYR A 223 -24.07 6.11 -17.11
N THR A 224 -24.44 5.02 -16.44
CA THR A 224 -25.49 5.01 -15.41
C THR A 224 -24.98 5.54 -14.07
N PHE A 225 -23.73 5.23 -13.71
CA PHE A 225 -23.12 5.63 -12.44
C PHE A 225 -21.70 6.21 -12.67
N PRO A 226 -21.59 7.40 -13.30
CA PRO A 226 -20.29 7.97 -13.66
C PRO A 226 -19.41 8.28 -12.44
N ASN A 227 -19.98 8.82 -11.35
CA ASN A 227 -19.23 9.19 -10.16
C ASN A 227 -18.76 7.97 -9.37
N VAL A 228 -19.64 6.96 -9.22
CA VAL A 228 -19.28 5.69 -8.57
C VAL A 228 -18.24 4.94 -9.39
N PHE A 229 -18.37 4.93 -10.72
CA PHE A 229 -17.40 4.29 -11.60
C PHE A 229 -16.02 4.96 -11.50
N LEU A 230 -15.98 6.29 -11.45
CA LEU A 230 -14.73 7.04 -11.28
C LEU A 230 -14.08 6.76 -9.92
N ALA A 231 -14.86 6.74 -8.84
CA ALA A 231 -14.37 6.40 -7.50
C ALA A 231 -13.81 4.97 -7.45
N LEU A 232 -14.52 3.98 -8.02
CA LEU A 232 -14.07 2.58 -8.10
C LEU A 232 -12.83 2.41 -8.98
N LYS A 233 -12.75 3.15 -10.09
CA LYS A 233 -11.56 3.18 -10.95
C LYS A 233 -10.35 3.70 -10.17
N ALA A 234 -10.50 4.83 -9.49
CA ALA A 234 -9.44 5.40 -8.67
C ALA A 234 -9.00 4.42 -7.57
N LEU A 235 -9.95 3.74 -6.93
CA LEU A 235 -9.70 2.71 -5.92
C LEU A 235 -8.89 1.52 -6.46
N CYS A 236 -9.21 1.03 -7.66
CA CYS A 236 -8.47 -0.06 -8.30
C CYS A 236 -7.04 0.34 -8.72
N THR A 237 -6.77 1.64 -8.90
CA THR A 237 -5.45 2.15 -9.26
C THR A 237 -4.54 2.46 -8.06
N LEU A 238 -5.08 2.43 -6.83
CA LEU A 238 -4.28 2.71 -5.64
C LEU A 238 -3.24 1.60 -5.40
N PRO A 239 -1.98 1.98 -5.09
CA PRO A 239 -0.95 1.01 -4.73
C PRO A 239 -1.15 0.53 -3.29
N ILE A 240 -2.06 -0.43 -3.10
CA ILE A 240 -2.47 -0.90 -1.76
C ILE A 240 -1.56 -2.04 -1.26
N GLY A 241 -0.97 -2.81 -2.18
CA GLY A 241 -0.07 -3.93 -1.86
C GLY A 241 1.41 -3.56 -1.95
N SER A 242 2.23 -4.14 -1.06
CA SER A 242 3.69 -3.99 -1.11
C SER A 242 4.34 -4.79 -2.24
N ALA A 243 3.67 -5.80 -2.81
CA ALA A 243 4.25 -6.72 -3.78
C ALA A 243 4.85 -6.03 -5.02
N SER A 244 4.21 -4.98 -5.55
CA SER A 244 4.74 -4.21 -6.68
C SER A 244 6.02 -3.46 -6.28
N ALA A 245 6.01 -2.81 -5.11
CA ALA A 245 7.19 -2.15 -4.55
C ALA A 245 8.31 -3.15 -4.24
N GLU A 246 8.00 -4.32 -3.68
CA GLU A 246 8.95 -5.39 -3.38
C GLU A 246 9.61 -5.95 -4.65
N ARG A 247 8.86 -6.14 -5.74
CA ARG A 247 9.42 -6.50 -7.06
C ARG A 247 10.36 -5.41 -7.58
N LYS A 248 9.99 -4.13 -7.45
CA LYS A 248 10.86 -3.00 -7.81
C LYS A 248 12.12 -2.95 -6.93
N PHE A 249 12.02 -3.22 -5.63
CA PHE A 249 13.18 -3.32 -4.73
C PHE A 249 14.05 -4.55 -5.00
N SER A 250 13.48 -5.66 -5.49
CA SER A 250 14.25 -6.80 -5.98
C SER A 250 15.07 -6.42 -7.22
N LYS A 251 14.47 -5.68 -8.17
CA LYS A 251 15.20 -5.08 -9.30
C LYS A 251 16.27 -4.09 -8.83
N MET A 252 15.96 -3.23 -7.85
CA MET A 252 16.95 -2.33 -7.23
C MET A 252 18.12 -3.10 -6.65
N LYS A 253 17.82 -4.21 -5.96
CA LYS A 253 18.83 -5.08 -5.41
C LYS A 253 19.67 -5.61 -6.55
N LEU A 254 19.12 -6.13 -7.64
CA LEU A 254 19.93 -6.56 -8.80
C LEU A 254 20.82 -5.45 -9.36
N ILE A 255 20.29 -4.23 -9.51
CA ILE A 255 21.05 -3.04 -9.94
C ILE A 255 22.23 -2.75 -9.01
N LYS A 256 22.01 -2.82 -7.69
CA LYS A 256 23.03 -2.57 -6.66
C LYS A 256 23.96 -3.76 -6.40
N THR A 257 23.51 -4.99 -6.66
CA THR A 257 24.08 -6.24 -6.09
C THR A 257 24.91 -7.04 -7.08
N ARG A 258 25.23 -6.54 -8.29
CA ARG A 258 26.17 -7.30 -9.13
C ARG A 258 27.63 -7.14 -8.69
N LEU A 259 28.13 -5.94 -8.41
CA LEU A 259 29.57 -5.71 -8.10
C LEU A 259 29.90 -4.42 -7.29
N ARG A 260 29.19 -4.07 -6.20
CA ARG A 260 29.56 -2.91 -5.33
C ARG A 260 29.57 -1.56 -6.08
N SER A 261 28.48 -1.20 -6.75
CA SER A 261 28.39 0.11 -7.43
C SER A 261 28.23 1.25 -6.42
N THR A 262 29.16 2.20 -6.38
CA THR A 262 28.92 3.54 -5.80
C THR A 262 28.13 4.37 -6.81
N THR A 263 26.82 4.13 -6.89
CA THR A 263 25.92 4.91 -7.75
C THR A 263 25.26 6.01 -6.92
N ASN A 264 25.34 7.26 -7.39
CA ASN A 264 24.61 8.39 -6.78
C ASN A 264 23.09 8.17 -6.89
N ASP A 265 22.33 8.69 -5.93
CA ASP A 265 20.87 8.52 -5.83
C ASP A 265 20.15 8.92 -7.12
N SER A 266 20.52 10.04 -7.75
CA SER A 266 19.92 10.47 -9.03
C SER A 266 20.15 9.46 -10.15
N ARG A 267 21.36 8.90 -10.24
CA ARG A 267 21.68 7.90 -11.27
C ARG A 267 20.94 6.58 -11.03
N LEU A 268 20.77 6.19 -9.76
CA LEU A 268 20.00 5.02 -9.38
C LEU A 268 18.52 5.19 -9.73
N GLU A 269 17.95 6.37 -9.47
CA GLU A 269 16.57 6.71 -9.81
C GLU A 269 16.32 6.56 -11.33
N TYR A 270 17.17 7.15 -12.16
CA TYR A 270 17.05 7.01 -13.62
C TYR A 270 17.18 5.56 -14.09
N MET A 271 18.09 4.77 -13.52
CA MET A 271 18.19 3.34 -13.84
C MET A 271 16.95 2.55 -13.38
N MET A 272 16.37 2.91 -12.23
CA MET A 272 15.14 2.30 -11.76
C MET A 272 13.98 2.60 -12.71
N LEU A 273 13.87 3.85 -13.15
CA LEU A 273 12.85 4.28 -14.10
C LEU A 273 12.99 3.50 -15.40
N LEU A 274 14.19 3.42 -15.97
CA LEU A 274 14.46 2.67 -17.20
C LEU A 274 14.09 1.18 -17.09
N THR A 275 14.36 0.55 -15.94
CA THR A 275 14.08 -0.89 -15.72
C THR A 275 12.64 -1.18 -15.32
N CYS A 276 11.89 -0.18 -14.86
CA CYS A 276 10.46 -0.28 -14.56
C CYS A 276 9.60 0.05 -15.78
N GLU A 277 9.98 1.10 -16.53
CA GLU A 277 9.27 1.66 -17.69
C GLU A 277 9.78 1.12 -19.03
N GLY A 278 10.50 -0.01 -19.04
CA GLY A 278 11.12 -0.62 -20.22
C GLY A 278 10.16 -1.11 -21.33
N LEU A 279 8.95 -0.56 -21.38
CA LEU A 279 7.92 -0.76 -22.41
C LEU A 279 7.82 0.41 -23.39
N ILE A 280 8.60 1.48 -23.22
CA ILE A 280 8.67 2.57 -24.21
C ILE A 280 9.68 2.14 -25.29
N GLU A 281 9.21 1.97 -26.52
CA GLU A 281 10.09 1.77 -27.68
C GLU A 281 11.03 2.99 -27.79
N ILE A 282 12.32 2.76 -27.57
CA ILE A 282 13.33 3.80 -27.72
C ILE A 282 13.77 3.81 -29.18
N ASP A 283 13.49 4.91 -29.85
CA ASP A 283 14.09 5.22 -31.15
C ASP A 283 15.60 5.46 -30.95
N PHE A 284 16.40 4.44 -31.26
CA PHE A 284 17.85 4.46 -31.07
C PHE A 284 18.52 5.54 -31.89
N ASP A 285 18.02 5.85 -33.09
CA ASP A 285 18.59 6.86 -33.98
C ASP A 285 18.43 8.26 -33.37
N LYS A 286 17.23 8.59 -32.89
CA LYS A 286 17.02 9.85 -32.15
C LYS A 286 17.85 9.95 -30.88
N ALA A 287 18.02 8.84 -30.16
CA ALA A 287 18.84 8.82 -28.95
C ALA A 287 20.33 9.05 -29.27
N ILE A 288 20.83 8.43 -30.34
CA ILE A 288 22.20 8.57 -30.85
C ILE A 288 22.46 10.01 -31.29
N ASP A 289 21.56 10.61 -32.07
CA ASP A 289 21.67 11.99 -32.52
C ASP A 289 21.74 12.96 -31.34
N ARG A 290 20.85 12.78 -30.35
CA ARG A 290 20.83 13.62 -29.15
C ARG A 290 22.13 13.50 -28.35
N MET A 291 22.65 12.29 -28.19
CA MET A 291 23.94 12.06 -27.51
C MET A 291 25.12 12.66 -28.29
N GLY A 292 25.08 12.59 -29.63
CA GLY A 292 26.05 13.24 -30.51
C GLY A 292 26.06 14.76 -30.37
N THR A 293 24.91 15.40 -30.13
CA THR A 293 24.84 16.86 -29.93
C THR A 293 25.43 17.35 -28.60
N ILE A 294 25.53 16.50 -27.58
CA ILE A 294 25.97 16.89 -26.23
C ILE A 294 27.50 17.06 -26.15
N SER A 295 28.27 16.34 -26.98
CA SER A 295 29.74 16.43 -26.96
C SER A 295 30.34 16.19 -28.33
N SER A 296 31.34 16.99 -28.67
CA SER A 296 32.13 16.84 -29.91
C SER A 296 32.83 15.48 -30.01
N VAL A 297 33.17 14.86 -28.88
CA VAL A 297 33.76 13.51 -28.83
C VAL A 297 32.73 12.46 -29.23
N TYR A 298 31.52 12.53 -28.67
CA TYR A 298 30.45 11.59 -29.00
C TYR A 298 29.96 11.76 -30.43
N LYS A 299 29.86 13.00 -30.93
CA LYS A 299 29.53 13.26 -32.33
C LYS A 299 30.44 12.51 -33.30
N LYS A 300 31.75 12.55 -33.05
CA LYS A 300 32.75 11.90 -33.91
C LYS A 300 32.72 10.37 -33.84
N GLN A 301 32.31 9.80 -32.70
CA GLN A 301 32.28 8.34 -32.51
C GLN A 301 30.93 7.72 -32.89
N LEU A 302 29.83 8.43 -32.71
CA LEU A 302 28.47 7.91 -32.91
C LEU A 302 27.87 8.29 -34.26
N MET A 303 28.34 9.37 -34.87
CA MET A 303 27.92 9.83 -36.20
C MET A 303 29.14 9.82 -37.13
N PRO A 304 29.64 8.64 -37.55
CA PRO A 304 30.71 8.58 -38.53
C PRO A 304 30.21 9.24 -39.82
N SER A 305 30.91 10.31 -40.20
CA SER A 305 30.70 11.09 -41.42
C SER A 305 30.75 10.24 -42.68
#